data_AF-A0A402D3N4-F1
#
_entry.id   AF-A0A402D3N4-F1
#
_cell.length_a   1.000
_cell.length_b   1.000
_cell.length_c   1.000
_cell.angle_alpha   90.00
_cell.angle_beta   90.00
_cell.angle_gamma   90.00
#
_symmetry.space_group_name_H-M   'P 1'
#
loop_
_entity.id
_entity.type
_entity.pdbx_description
1 polymer ?
#
loop_
_entity_poly.entity_id
_entity_poly.type
_entity_poly.pdbx_seq_one_letter_code
_entity_poly.pdbx_strand_id
1 'polypeptide(L)'
;MLSKTQRSALLAFILPLFLIVAFLQIKIDPMRHKYEPSDVQTGDAVKGLPIEFALGAFTGFREAVAGLLWVRTDEFFHTGDYEAITPMIRIITWLDPHFIDVYETGAWHMDYNFTDTDQRSDRRYIPLALALMREGIKNNPDLPELYSDLAFTHYYRKITDFNKSREYYEAGQKKILEIQDAYKKDPGNADKKAAAQAAALDVTTLGHGLAHTYEALGMTDQALAQWQYCLDAHNANMAAGFGGQFGEASSAQNVAKQIKELTLRRKWRATMLQPPVDMHFDAQLVRVAPKVFEMRGKLDAIGAKSFVLETGAHEWGPIDGTRIEIRLQDDGYQTPVINNFSLNSLQLDPNLTIMQDSASVRNGAFKRKIDMSKDPEMYSFTAPKYTVTMWFNPSSHADTPPNVQDRIGWRGEGMTDSRYLDTSGIVPGDTSGPQPGLRLLKKTFTLTRDDVLGQGQKVFE
;
A
#
# COMPACT_ATOMS: atom_id res chain seq x y z
N MET A 1 43.78 -28.85 -12.85
CA MET A 1 42.80 -29.83 -13.40
C MET A 1 42.90 -31.13 -12.59
N LEU A 2 41.78 -31.66 -12.08
CA LEU A 2 41.75 -32.90 -11.30
C LEU A 2 42.13 -34.12 -12.16
N SER A 3 42.90 -35.05 -11.59
CA SER A 3 43.30 -36.31 -12.23
C SER A 3 42.11 -37.27 -12.40
N LYS A 4 42.21 -38.23 -13.32
CA LYS A 4 41.14 -39.21 -13.58
C LYS A 4 40.75 -39.98 -12.31
N THR A 5 41.74 -40.33 -11.49
CA THR A 5 41.54 -41.01 -10.20
C THR A 5 40.86 -40.12 -9.16
N GLN A 6 41.23 -38.84 -9.10
CA GLN A 6 40.58 -37.87 -8.22
C GLN A 6 39.12 -37.62 -8.61
N ARG A 7 38.81 -37.56 -9.92
CA ARG A 7 37.42 -37.44 -10.41
C ARG A 7 36.59 -38.68 -10.07
N SER A 8 37.15 -39.88 -10.26
CA SER A 8 36.46 -41.12 -9.89
C SER A 8 36.21 -41.24 -8.38
N ALA A 9 37.17 -40.82 -7.56
CA ALA A 9 37.01 -40.79 -6.10
C ALA A 9 35.96 -39.75 -5.67
N LEU A 10 35.93 -38.58 -6.30
CA LEU A 10 34.90 -37.56 -6.05
C LEU A 10 33.51 -38.08 -6.42
N LEU A 11 33.37 -38.70 -7.60
CA LEU A 11 32.10 -39.28 -8.05
C LEU A 11 31.63 -40.40 -7.13
N ALA A 12 32.56 -41.24 -6.65
CA ALA A 12 32.25 -42.30 -5.68
C ALA A 12 31.80 -41.76 -4.31
N PHE A 13 32.15 -40.53 -3.96
CA PHE A 13 31.70 -39.86 -2.73
C PHE A 13 30.41 -39.07 -2.93
N ILE A 14 30.24 -38.45 -4.11
CA ILE A 14 29.09 -37.63 -4.46
C ILE A 14 27.83 -38.45 -4.75
N LEU A 15 27.97 -39.59 -5.46
CA LEU A 15 26.83 -40.48 -5.75
C LEU A 15 26.07 -40.95 -4.49
N PRO A 16 26.73 -41.45 -3.43
CA PRO A 16 26.06 -41.82 -2.20
C PRO A 16 25.38 -40.63 -1.51
N LEU A 17 25.98 -39.43 -1.57
CA LEU A 17 25.35 -38.22 -1.03
C LEU A 17 24.06 -37.87 -1.78
N PHE A 18 24.05 -37.97 -3.12
CA PHE A 18 22.82 -37.79 -3.90
C PHE A 18 21.78 -38.88 -3.63
N LEU A 19 22.19 -40.13 -3.37
CA LEU A 19 21.27 -41.20 -2.98
C LEU A 19 20.68 -40.98 -1.58
N ILE A 20 21.47 -40.46 -0.64
CA ILE A 20 21.00 -40.07 0.70
C ILE A 20 20.01 -38.91 0.58
N VAL A 21 20.33 -37.88 -0.21
CA VAL A 21 19.43 -36.75 -0.49
C VAL A 21 18.13 -37.25 -1.11
N ALA A 22 18.18 -38.10 -2.15
CA ALA A 22 16.99 -38.67 -2.78
C ALA A 22 16.13 -39.47 -1.80
N PHE A 23 16.74 -40.23 -0.88
CA PHE A 23 16.01 -40.98 0.15
C PHE A 23 15.40 -40.08 1.22
N LEU A 24 16.11 -39.03 1.64
CA LEU A 24 15.56 -38.00 2.54
C LEU A 24 14.41 -37.26 1.86
N GLN A 25 14.51 -37.00 0.56
CA GLN A 25 13.45 -36.39 -0.25
C GLN A 25 12.15 -37.19 -0.20
N ILE A 26 12.21 -38.52 -0.34
CA ILE A 26 11.01 -39.38 -0.23
C ILE A 26 10.26 -39.18 1.10
N LYS A 27 10.97 -38.82 2.18
CA LYS A 27 10.35 -38.53 3.48
C LYS A 27 9.94 -37.07 3.66
N ILE A 28 10.63 -36.14 3.01
CA ILE A 28 10.39 -34.69 3.10
C ILE A 28 9.29 -34.25 2.14
N ASP A 29 9.21 -34.83 0.94
CA ASP A 29 8.26 -34.49 -0.13
C ASP A 29 6.78 -34.54 0.32
N PRO A 30 6.32 -35.53 1.10
CA PRO A 30 4.94 -35.52 1.63
C PRO A 30 4.67 -34.36 2.59
N MET A 31 5.66 -33.93 3.37
CA MET A 31 5.56 -32.74 4.21
C MET A 31 5.61 -31.48 3.36
N ARG A 32 6.39 -31.49 2.28
CA ARG A 32 6.55 -30.40 1.31
C ARG A 32 5.28 -30.15 0.50
N HIS A 33 4.55 -31.18 0.08
CA HIS A 33 3.30 -31.04 -0.66
C HIS A 33 2.21 -30.24 0.10
N LYS A 34 2.33 -30.12 1.43
CA LYS A 34 1.48 -29.24 2.25
C LYS A 34 1.75 -27.74 2.02
N TYR A 35 2.93 -27.42 1.48
CA TYR A 35 3.48 -26.07 1.26
C TYR A 35 3.68 -25.76 -0.23
N GLU A 36 3.22 -26.63 -1.14
CA GLU A 36 3.23 -26.37 -2.58
C GLU A 36 1.97 -25.59 -3.01
N PRO A 37 2.08 -24.65 -3.96
CA PRO A 37 0.96 -23.82 -4.37
C PRO A 37 -0.09 -24.66 -5.12
N SER A 38 -1.37 -24.40 -4.85
CA SER A 38 -2.49 -25.25 -5.30
C SER A 38 -2.75 -25.27 -6.81
N ASP A 39 -2.17 -24.35 -7.60
CA ASP A 39 -2.61 -24.07 -8.98
C ASP A 39 -1.52 -23.97 -10.08
N VAL A 40 -0.33 -24.59 -9.95
CA VAL A 40 0.72 -24.46 -10.99
C VAL A 40 0.99 -25.76 -11.75
N GLN A 41 0.72 -25.76 -13.07
CA GLN A 41 1.28 -26.74 -14.02
C GLN A 41 2.69 -26.31 -14.44
N THR A 42 3.66 -27.18 -14.17
CA THR A 42 5.09 -26.93 -13.87
C THR A 42 6.07 -26.92 -15.06
N GLY A 43 5.61 -27.08 -16.31
CA GLY A 43 6.49 -27.47 -17.43
C GLY A 43 7.20 -26.35 -18.21
N ASP A 44 6.61 -25.17 -18.33
CA ASP A 44 7.08 -24.16 -19.29
C ASP A 44 7.89 -23.00 -18.68
N ALA A 45 7.71 -22.72 -17.38
CA ALA A 45 8.44 -21.66 -16.68
C ALA A 45 9.95 -21.95 -16.52
N VAL A 46 10.36 -23.21 -16.63
CA VAL A 46 11.75 -23.66 -16.37
C VAL A 46 12.60 -23.69 -17.63
N LYS A 47 12.00 -23.62 -18.83
CA LYS A 47 12.72 -23.76 -20.11
C LYS A 47 13.66 -22.60 -20.44
N GLY A 48 13.63 -21.51 -19.68
CA GLY A 48 14.48 -20.33 -19.88
C GLY A 48 15.49 -20.03 -18.76
N LEU A 49 15.52 -20.82 -17.69
CA LEU A 49 16.46 -20.59 -16.58
C LEU A 49 17.87 -21.14 -16.93
N PRO A 50 18.95 -20.45 -16.51
CA PRO A 50 20.28 -21.05 -16.50
C PRO A 50 20.26 -22.41 -15.79
N ILE A 51 21.00 -23.38 -16.34
CA ILE A 51 20.87 -24.78 -15.97
C ILE A 51 21.18 -25.05 -14.49
N GLU A 52 22.04 -24.24 -13.87
CA GLU A 52 22.28 -24.26 -12.42
C GLU A 52 21.03 -23.97 -11.58
N PHE A 53 20.19 -23.01 -11.99
CA PHE A 53 18.95 -22.66 -11.28
C PHE A 53 17.84 -23.68 -11.55
N ALA A 54 17.76 -24.21 -12.76
CA ALA A 54 16.86 -25.30 -13.09
C ALA A 54 17.20 -26.57 -12.26
N LEU A 55 18.48 -26.95 -12.16
CA LEU A 55 18.94 -28.10 -11.37
C LEU A 55 18.65 -27.96 -9.87
N GLY A 56 18.84 -26.78 -9.28
CA GLY A 56 18.50 -26.52 -7.87
C GLY A 56 17.00 -26.59 -7.60
N ALA A 57 16.19 -26.12 -8.54
CA ALA A 57 14.73 -26.18 -8.45
C ALA A 57 14.16 -27.61 -8.50
N PHE A 58 14.84 -28.53 -9.21
CA PHE A 58 14.47 -29.95 -9.34
C PHE A 58 15.06 -30.87 -8.27
N THR A 59 16.01 -30.41 -7.46
CA THR A 59 16.74 -31.24 -6.47
C THR A 59 16.39 -30.91 -5.01
N GLY A 60 15.33 -30.12 -4.77
CA GLY A 60 14.85 -29.81 -3.41
C GLY A 60 15.54 -28.64 -2.72
N PHE A 61 16.29 -27.81 -3.47
CA PHE A 61 16.95 -26.60 -2.97
C PHE A 61 16.23 -25.32 -3.47
N ARG A 62 14.91 -25.36 -3.68
CA ARG A 62 14.17 -24.26 -4.32
C ARG A 62 14.27 -22.98 -3.51
N GLU A 63 14.18 -23.12 -2.19
CA GLU A 63 14.21 -22.06 -1.19
C GLU A 63 15.61 -21.41 -1.14
N ALA A 64 16.68 -22.21 -1.23
CA ALA A 64 18.05 -21.69 -1.31
C ALA A 64 18.31 -20.94 -2.63
N VAL A 65 17.75 -21.43 -3.75
CA VAL A 65 17.81 -20.74 -5.04
C VAL A 65 17.00 -19.44 -4.97
N ALA A 66 15.81 -19.46 -4.37
CA ALA A 66 14.97 -18.29 -4.16
C ALA A 66 15.73 -17.20 -3.38
N GLY A 67 16.40 -17.56 -2.30
CA GLY A 67 17.26 -16.65 -1.53
C GLY A 67 18.41 -16.04 -2.34
N LEU A 68 19.12 -16.85 -3.15
CA LEU A 68 20.20 -16.33 -4.00
C LEU A 68 19.68 -15.39 -5.10
N LEU A 69 18.55 -15.74 -5.70
CA LEU A 69 17.89 -14.89 -6.69
C LEU A 69 17.40 -13.58 -6.07
N TRP A 70 16.94 -13.61 -4.82
CA TRP A 70 16.56 -12.39 -4.11
C TRP A 70 17.75 -11.45 -3.89
N VAL A 71 18.89 -11.98 -3.45
CA VAL A 71 20.15 -11.20 -3.37
C VAL A 71 20.53 -10.62 -4.73
N ARG A 72 20.34 -11.38 -5.82
CA ARG A 72 20.60 -10.87 -7.16
C ARG A 72 19.60 -9.79 -7.59
N THR A 73 18.36 -9.85 -7.09
CA THR A 73 17.30 -8.86 -7.37
C THR A 73 17.67 -7.49 -6.82
N ASP A 74 18.30 -7.46 -5.65
CA ASP A 74 18.77 -6.24 -5.00
C ASP A 74 19.77 -5.45 -5.86
N GLU A 75 20.62 -6.16 -6.62
CA GLU A 75 21.53 -5.50 -7.57
C GLU A 75 20.78 -4.73 -8.66
N PHE A 76 19.69 -5.30 -9.22
CA PHE A 76 18.86 -4.62 -10.22
C PHE A 76 18.18 -3.39 -9.64
N PHE A 77 17.77 -3.46 -8.38
CA PHE A 77 17.21 -2.31 -7.67
C PHE A 77 18.21 -1.16 -7.55
N HIS A 78 19.45 -1.46 -7.15
CA HIS A 78 20.53 -0.47 -7.06
C HIS A 78 20.95 0.11 -8.42
N THR A 79 20.83 -0.64 -9.51
CA THR A 79 21.11 -0.14 -10.87
C THR A 79 19.93 0.60 -11.51
N GLY A 80 18.74 0.59 -10.89
CA GLY A 80 17.53 1.19 -11.46
C GLY A 80 16.88 0.36 -12.58
N ASP A 81 17.24 -0.92 -12.73
CA ASP A 81 16.69 -1.82 -13.74
C ASP A 81 15.39 -2.47 -13.23
N TYR A 82 14.33 -1.66 -13.11
CA TYR A 82 13.06 -2.08 -12.54
C TYR A 82 12.33 -3.13 -13.39
N GLU A 83 12.55 -3.13 -14.71
CA GLU A 83 11.98 -4.11 -15.63
C GLU A 83 12.50 -5.53 -15.34
N ALA A 84 13.77 -5.66 -14.94
CA ALA A 84 14.36 -6.95 -14.57
C ALA A 84 13.86 -7.51 -13.23
N ILE A 85 13.42 -6.64 -12.31
CA ILE A 85 13.02 -7.05 -10.94
C ILE A 85 11.71 -7.85 -10.97
N THR A 86 10.73 -7.42 -11.76
CA THR A 86 9.38 -8.01 -11.73
C THR A 86 9.37 -9.50 -12.16
N PRO A 87 10.04 -9.90 -13.26
CA PRO A 87 10.23 -11.31 -13.61
C PRO A 87 10.95 -12.11 -12.53
N MET A 88 11.96 -11.50 -11.88
CA MET A 88 12.71 -12.17 -10.83
C MET A 88 11.83 -12.48 -9.61
N ILE A 89 11.02 -11.52 -9.16
CA ILE A 89 10.03 -11.71 -8.09
C ILE A 89 9.07 -12.86 -8.43
N ARG A 90 8.59 -12.96 -9.68
CA ARG A 90 7.72 -14.08 -10.10
C ARG A 90 8.44 -15.43 -10.03
N ILE A 91 9.71 -15.50 -10.42
CA ILE A 91 10.50 -16.75 -10.34
C ILE A 91 10.72 -17.14 -8.87
N ILE A 92 11.05 -16.17 -8.02
CA ILE A 92 11.29 -16.39 -6.59
C ILE A 92 10.03 -16.88 -5.89
N THR A 93 8.88 -16.20 -6.07
CA THR A 93 7.59 -16.64 -5.49
C THR A 93 7.12 -17.99 -6.02
N TRP A 94 7.51 -18.37 -7.24
CA TRP A 94 7.27 -19.72 -7.76
C TRP A 94 8.19 -20.78 -7.10
N LEU A 95 9.44 -20.43 -6.84
CA LEU A 95 10.40 -21.30 -6.17
C LEU A 95 10.00 -21.53 -4.70
N ASP A 96 9.70 -20.45 -3.99
CA ASP A 96 9.32 -20.42 -2.59
C ASP A 96 8.07 -19.52 -2.39
N PRO A 97 6.87 -20.12 -2.39
CA PRO A 97 5.61 -19.39 -2.17
C PRO A 97 5.45 -18.83 -0.74
N HIS A 98 6.28 -19.26 0.20
CA HIS A 98 6.26 -18.86 1.60
C HIS A 98 7.35 -17.81 1.93
N PHE A 99 8.06 -17.31 0.92
CA PHE A 99 9.05 -16.26 1.08
C PHE A 99 8.39 -14.88 1.25
N ILE A 100 7.97 -14.57 2.48
CA ILE A 100 7.18 -13.39 2.85
C ILE A 100 7.82 -12.07 2.39
N ASP A 101 9.12 -11.89 2.65
CA ASP A 101 9.84 -10.66 2.28
C ASP A 101 9.71 -10.30 0.80
N VAL A 102 9.63 -11.29 -0.09
CA VAL A 102 9.53 -11.06 -1.54
C VAL A 102 8.16 -10.52 -1.91
N TYR A 103 7.10 -10.92 -1.19
CA TYR A 103 5.77 -10.34 -1.38
C TYR A 103 5.72 -8.92 -0.84
N GLU A 104 6.09 -8.71 0.43
CA GLU A 104 6.00 -7.39 1.09
C GLU A 104 6.97 -6.38 0.46
N THR A 105 8.27 -6.69 0.45
CA THR A 105 9.31 -5.78 -0.05
C THR A 105 9.21 -5.63 -1.57
N GLY A 106 8.96 -6.72 -2.30
CA GLY A 106 8.77 -6.68 -3.75
C GLY A 106 7.58 -5.82 -4.17
N ALA A 107 6.43 -5.98 -3.52
CA ALA A 107 5.25 -5.16 -3.78
C ALA A 107 5.48 -3.70 -3.35
N TRP A 108 6.15 -3.46 -2.22
CA TRP A 108 6.50 -2.12 -1.77
C TRP A 108 7.40 -1.39 -2.77
N HIS A 109 8.40 -2.05 -3.36
CA HIS A 109 9.22 -1.45 -4.41
C HIS A 109 8.41 -1.09 -5.66
N MET A 110 7.51 -1.97 -6.10
CA MET A 110 6.59 -1.70 -7.20
C MET A 110 5.71 -0.48 -6.93
N ASP A 111 5.22 -0.34 -5.70
CA ASP A 111 4.34 0.77 -5.32
C ASP A 111 5.07 2.09 -5.11
N TYR A 112 6.32 2.09 -4.63
CA TYR A 112 6.97 3.33 -4.15
C TYR A 112 8.26 3.68 -4.87
N ASN A 113 9.06 2.70 -5.25
CA ASN A 113 10.47 2.91 -5.58
C ASN A 113 10.80 2.74 -7.06
N PHE A 114 9.89 2.15 -7.84
CA PHE A 114 9.98 2.20 -9.30
C PHE A 114 9.55 3.59 -9.73
N THR A 115 10.53 4.48 -9.90
CA THR A 115 10.29 5.93 -9.96
C THR A 115 10.85 6.57 -11.22
N ASP A 116 10.30 7.74 -11.54
CA ASP A 116 10.86 8.65 -12.52
C ASP A 116 12.02 9.48 -11.93
N THR A 117 12.61 10.33 -12.78
CA THR A 117 13.74 11.20 -12.41
C THR A 117 13.44 12.14 -11.23
N ASP A 118 12.17 12.51 -10.99
CA ASP A 118 11.75 13.36 -9.88
C ASP A 118 11.25 12.55 -8.66
N GLN A 119 11.52 11.23 -8.64
CA GLN A 119 11.12 10.28 -7.58
C GLN A 119 9.60 10.09 -7.44
N ARG A 120 8.84 10.29 -8.53
CA ARG A 120 7.41 9.92 -8.57
C ARG A 120 7.30 8.46 -8.98
N SER A 121 6.54 7.67 -8.23
CA SER A 121 6.39 6.24 -8.56
C SER A 121 5.55 6.04 -9.83
N ASP A 122 5.99 5.07 -10.62
CA ASP A 122 5.30 4.58 -11.79
C ASP A 122 4.05 3.80 -11.39
N ARG A 123 2.89 4.43 -11.57
CA ARG A 123 1.61 3.85 -11.16
C ARG A 123 1.20 2.64 -11.97
N ARG A 124 1.84 2.36 -13.11
CA ARG A 124 1.56 1.17 -13.93
C ARG A 124 1.84 -0.12 -13.17
N TYR A 125 2.71 -0.07 -12.14
CA TYR A 125 3.03 -1.22 -11.30
C TYR A 125 2.06 -1.46 -10.12
N ILE A 126 1.19 -0.50 -9.75
CA ILE A 126 0.26 -0.66 -8.62
C ILE A 126 -0.63 -1.91 -8.76
N PRO A 127 -1.26 -2.18 -9.93
CA PRO A 127 -2.02 -3.42 -10.13
C PRO A 127 -1.22 -4.70 -9.86
N LEU A 128 0.09 -4.69 -10.19
CA LEU A 128 0.99 -5.83 -10.01
C LEU A 128 1.35 -6.02 -8.54
N ALA A 129 1.70 -4.94 -7.84
CA ALA A 129 1.97 -4.96 -6.40
C ALA A 129 0.77 -5.55 -5.62
N LEU A 130 -0.44 -5.07 -5.93
CA LEU A 130 -1.66 -5.58 -5.32
C LEU A 130 -1.92 -7.06 -5.65
N ALA A 131 -1.62 -7.50 -6.87
CA ALA A 131 -1.76 -8.90 -7.26
C ALA A 131 -0.75 -9.81 -6.55
N LEU A 132 0.50 -9.36 -6.42
CA LEU A 132 1.55 -10.03 -5.69
C LEU A 132 1.17 -10.20 -4.21
N MET A 133 0.71 -9.14 -3.55
CA MET A 133 0.27 -9.23 -2.15
C MET A 133 -0.93 -10.15 -1.95
N ARG A 134 -1.93 -10.11 -2.85
CA ARG A 134 -3.06 -11.06 -2.81
C ARG A 134 -2.61 -12.50 -3.00
N GLU A 135 -1.63 -12.75 -3.87
CA GLU A 135 -1.03 -14.08 -4.00
C GLU A 135 -0.27 -14.50 -2.73
N GLY A 136 0.49 -13.58 -2.13
CA GLY A 136 1.16 -13.80 -0.84
C GLY A 136 0.18 -14.24 0.24
N ILE A 137 -0.94 -13.52 0.40
CA ILE A 137 -2.02 -13.88 1.34
C ILE A 137 -2.64 -15.24 0.99
N LYS A 138 -2.87 -15.52 -0.30
CA LYS A 138 -3.43 -16.81 -0.75
C LYS A 138 -2.51 -17.99 -0.36
N ASN A 139 -1.20 -17.81 -0.53
CA ASN A 139 -0.20 -18.83 -0.21
C ASN A 139 0.07 -18.92 1.31
N ASN A 140 -0.17 -17.84 2.06
CA ASN A 140 0.12 -17.72 3.48
C ASN A 140 -1.10 -17.18 4.28
N PRO A 141 -2.26 -17.88 4.24
CA PRO A 141 -3.52 -17.32 4.73
C PRO A 141 -3.59 -17.14 6.25
N ASP A 142 -2.70 -17.82 6.98
CA ASP A 142 -2.62 -17.81 8.44
C ASP A 142 -1.61 -16.78 8.99
N LEU A 143 -0.97 -15.99 8.12
CA LEU A 143 -0.08 -14.89 8.50
C LEU A 143 -0.83 -13.56 8.48
N PRO A 144 -1.24 -13.01 9.64
CA PRO A 144 -2.00 -11.76 9.69
C PRO A 144 -1.20 -10.55 9.19
N GLU A 145 0.14 -10.59 9.29
CA GLU A 145 1.04 -9.52 8.86
C GLU A 145 0.83 -9.10 7.39
N LEU A 146 0.66 -10.06 6.48
CA LEU A 146 0.42 -9.80 5.06
C LEU A 146 -0.89 -9.04 4.81
N TYR A 147 -1.91 -9.29 5.65
CA TYR A 147 -3.16 -8.54 5.58
C TYR A 147 -2.97 -7.10 6.05
N SER A 148 -2.20 -6.88 7.12
CA SER A 148 -1.89 -5.51 7.56
C SER A 148 -1.06 -4.77 6.54
N ASP A 149 -0.07 -5.41 5.91
CA ASP A 149 0.79 -4.74 4.94
C ASP A 149 -0.01 -4.35 3.68
N LEU A 150 -0.82 -5.27 3.14
CA LEU A 150 -1.74 -4.95 2.04
C LEU A 150 -2.72 -3.83 2.43
N ALA A 151 -3.27 -3.87 3.65
CA ALA A 151 -4.20 -2.85 4.11
C ALA A 151 -3.54 -1.48 4.32
N PHE A 152 -2.34 -1.44 4.90
CA PHE A 152 -1.63 -0.23 5.26
C PHE A 152 -0.86 0.36 4.08
N THR A 153 0.16 -0.36 3.63
CA THR A 153 1.18 0.11 2.70
C THR A 153 0.56 0.42 1.34
N HIS A 154 -0.31 -0.47 0.88
CA HIS A 154 -0.89 -0.38 -0.45
C HIS A 154 -2.23 0.38 -0.45
N TYR A 155 -3.22 -0.07 0.33
CA TYR A 155 -4.54 0.56 0.28
C TYR A 155 -4.63 1.88 1.07
N TYR A 156 -4.19 1.92 2.33
CA TYR A 156 -4.31 3.12 3.17
C TYR A 156 -3.34 4.23 2.74
N ARG A 157 -2.07 3.90 2.50
CA ARG A 157 -1.00 4.86 2.26
C ARG A 157 -0.83 5.20 0.78
N LYS A 158 -0.68 4.20 -0.10
CA LYS A 158 -0.36 4.44 -1.52
C LYS A 158 -1.57 4.89 -2.34
N ILE A 159 -2.70 4.19 -2.17
CA ILE A 159 -3.90 4.37 -2.99
C ILE A 159 -4.92 5.28 -2.31
N THR A 160 -4.89 5.38 -0.97
CA THR A 160 -5.90 6.05 -0.14
C THR A 160 -7.31 5.46 -0.29
N ASP A 161 -7.41 4.18 -0.61
CA ASP A 161 -8.66 3.43 -0.62
C ASP A 161 -8.93 2.85 0.78
N PHE A 162 -9.56 3.67 1.62
CA PHE A 162 -9.87 3.30 3.00
C PHE A 162 -10.91 2.17 3.09
N ASN A 163 -11.78 1.99 2.09
CA ASN A 163 -12.74 0.88 2.09
C ASN A 163 -12.03 -0.46 1.90
N LYS A 164 -11.10 -0.54 0.94
CA LYS A 164 -10.29 -1.74 0.75
C LYS A 164 -9.32 -1.98 1.90
N SER A 165 -8.72 -0.91 2.43
CA SER A 165 -7.90 -1.00 3.65
C SER A 165 -8.69 -1.65 4.79
N ARG A 166 -9.93 -1.20 5.04
CA ARG A 166 -10.80 -1.77 6.07
C ARG A 166 -11.06 -3.26 5.83
N GLU A 167 -11.42 -3.64 4.61
CA GLU A 167 -11.70 -5.03 4.23
C GLU A 167 -10.54 -5.96 4.60
N TYR A 168 -9.30 -5.59 4.25
CA TYR A 168 -8.13 -6.42 4.56
C TYR A 168 -7.75 -6.39 6.04
N TYR A 169 -7.88 -5.24 6.71
CA TYR A 169 -7.68 -5.17 8.16
C TYR A 169 -8.68 -6.04 8.94
N GLU A 170 -9.97 -6.01 8.57
CA GLU A 170 -11.00 -6.86 9.16
C GLU A 170 -10.73 -8.35 8.90
N ALA A 171 -10.27 -8.69 7.70
CA ALA A 171 -9.88 -10.07 7.36
C ALA A 171 -8.68 -10.55 8.20
N GLY A 172 -7.65 -9.72 8.36
CA GLY A 172 -6.49 -10.02 9.21
C GLY A 172 -6.86 -10.15 10.69
N GLN A 173 -7.70 -9.24 11.21
CA GLN A 173 -8.18 -9.33 12.60
C GLN A 173 -9.00 -10.61 12.82
N LYS A 174 -9.84 -11.00 11.86
CA LYS A 174 -10.56 -12.28 11.92
C LYS A 174 -9.60 -13.46 12.04
N LYS A 175 -8.47 -13.45 11.33
CA LYS A 175 -7.44 -14.49 11.45
C LYS A 175 -6.80 -14.56 12.83
N ILE A 176 -6.48 -13.42 13.43
CA ILE A 176 -6.01 -13.37 14.82
C ILE A 176 -7.04 -14.01 15.76
N LEU A 177 -8.32 -13.66 15.62
CA LEU A 177 -9.38 -14.19 16.48
C LEU A 177 -9.56 -15.72 16.32
N GLU A 178 -9.45 -16.24 15.09
CA GLU A 178 -9.47 -17.68 14.81
C GLU A 178 -8.31 -18.41 15.52
N ILE A 179 -7.09 -17.86 15.44
CA ILE A 179 -5.90 -18.41 16.10
C ILE A 179 -6.07 -18.39 17.63
N GLN A 180 -6.55 -17.28 18.19
CA GLN A 180 -6.77 -17.15 19.63
C GLN A 180 -7.85 -18.10 20.15
N ASP A 181 -8.94 -18.28 19.40
CA ASP A 181 -10.00 -19.24 19.75
C ASP A 181 -9.50 -20.69 19.70
N ALA A 182 -8.68 -21.04 18.72
CA ALA A 182 -8.05 -22.36 18.64
C ALA A 182 -7.16 -22.64 19.87
N TYR A 183 -6.40 -21.64 20.34
CA TYR A 183 -5.62 -21.76 21.57
C TYR A 183 -6.50 -21.89 22.83
N LYS A 184 -7.56 -21.09 22.96
CA LYS A 184 -8.49 -21.16 24.10
C LYS A 184 -9.15 -22.54 24.24
N LYS A 185 -9.43 -23.21 23.13
CA LYS A 185 -10.00 -24.57 23.10
C LYS A 185 -9.02 -25.66 23.55
N ASP A 186 -7.72 -25.40 23.47
CA ASP A 186 -6.68 -26.37 23.78
C ASP A 186 -5.41 -25.66 24.30
N PRO A 187 -5.46 -25.10 25.52
CA PRO A 187 -4.40 -24.26 26.06
C PRO A 187 -3.12 -25.02 26.42
N GLY A 188 -3.18 -26.36 26.47
CA GLY A 188 -2.02 -27.22 26.72
C GLY A 188 -1.15 -27.46 25.48
N ASN A 189 -1.63 -27.09 24.29
CA ASN A 189 -0.90 -27.28 23.04
C ASN A 189 0.14 -26.16 22.83
N ALA A 190 1.42 -26.56 22.79
CA ALA A 190 2.54 -25.63 22.67
C ALA A 190 2.53 -24.86 21.34
N ASP A 191 2.17 -25.50 20.23
CA ASP A 191 2.14 -24.88 18.91
C ASP A 191 1.03 -23.82 18.83
N LYS A 192 -0.16 -24.14 19.37
CA LYS A 192 -1.28 -23.19 19.45
C LYS A 192 -0.96 -22.01 20.36
N LYS A 193 -0.25 -22.26 21.47
CA LYS A 193 0.23 -21.19 22.36
C LYS A 193 1.21 -20.27 21.62
N ALA A 194 2.17 -20.83 20.89
CA ALA A 194 3.13 -20.07 20.11
C ALA A 194 2.45 -19.23 19.01
N ALA A 195 1.51 -19.82 18.28
CA ALA A 195 0.72 -19.12 17.27
C ALA A 195 -0.13 -17.98 17.86
N ALA A 196 -0.82 -18.24 18.98
CA ALA A 196 -1.60 -17.21 19.67
C ALA A 196 -0.72 -16.08 20.24
N GLN A 197 0.48 -16.42 20.74
CA GLN A 197 1.45 -15.43 21.19
C GLN A 197 1.95 -14.57 20.03
N ALA A 198 2.25 -15.14 18.86
CA ALA A 198 2.66 -14.39 17.68
C ALA A 198 1.54 -13.46 17.18
N ALA A 199 0.34 -14.00 16.98
CA ALA A 199 -0.83 -13.24 16.53
C ALA A 199 -1.26 -12.14 17.52
N ALA A 200 -0.98 -12.31 18.82
CA ALA A 200 -1.24 -11.30 19.83
C ALA A 200 -0.39 -10.03 19.68
N LEU A 201 0.79 -10.12 19.04
CA LEU A 201 1.66 -8.96 18.83
C LEU A 201 1.18 -8.06 17.69
N ASP A 202 0.31 -8.57 16.81
CA ASP A 202 -0.26 -7.83 15.69
C ASP A 202 -1.39 -6.86 16.09
N VAL A 203 -1.72 -6.74 17.38
CA VAL A 203 -2.67 -5.72 17.87
C VAL A 203 -2.23 -4.32 17.47
N THR A 204 -0.91 -4.06 17.43
CA THR A 204 -0.36 -2.75 17.05
C THR A 204 -0.48 -2.48 15.55
N THR A 205 -0.20 -3.47 14.69
CA THR A 205 -0.17 -3.30 13.23
C THR A 205 -1.56 -3.41 12.62
N LEU A 206 -2.29 -4.50 12.93
CA LEU A 206 -3.64 -4.75 12.45
C LEU A 206 -4.69 -3.97 13.26
N GLY A 207 -4.64 -4.07 14.59
CA GLY A 207 -5.68 -3.52 15.45
C GLY A 207 -5.74 -1.98 15.41
N HIS A 208 -4.60 -1.31 15.56
CA HIS A 208 -4.53 0.15 15.46
C HIS A 208 -4.78 0.63 14.03
N GLY A 209 -4.23 -0.08 13.04
CA GLY A 209 -4.46 0.20 11.63
C GLY A 209 -5.94 0.22 11.28
N LEU A 210 -6.70 -0.79 11.72
CA LEU A 210 -8.16 -0.85 11.54
C LEU A 210 -8.87 0.33 12.22
N ALA A 211 -8.46 0.72 13.42
CA ALA A 211 -9.05 1.85 14.14
C ALA A 211 -8.85 3.17 13.36
N HIS A 212 -7.64 3.42 12.87
CA HIS A 212 -7.35 4.58 12.02
C HIS A 212 -8.10 4.54 10.69
N THR A 213 -8.28 3.37 10.09
CA THR A 213 -9.08 3.22 8.87
C THR A 213 -10.55 3.56 9.13
N TYR A 214 -11.12 3.15 10.27
CA TYR A 214 -12.46 3.61 10.66
C TYR A 214 -12.52 5.12 10.83
N GLU A 215 -11.50 5.76 11.41
CA GLU A 215 -11.43 7.23 11.52
C GLU A 215 -11.40 7.92 10.15
N ALA A 216 -10.54 7.46 9.23
CA ALA A 216 -10.48 7.98 7.86
C ALA A 216 -11.80 7.79 7.11
N LEU A 217 -12.50 6.69 7.39
CA LEU A 217 -13.85 6.46 6.89
C LEU A 217 -14.91 7.30 7.58
N GLY A 218 -14.62 8.11 8.59
CA GLY A 218 -15.60 8.85 9.40
C GLY A 218 -16.49 7.95 10.27
N MET A 219 -16.12 6.69 10.46
CA MET A 219 -16.82 5.68 11.26
C MET A 219 -16.42 5.79 12.74
N THR A 220 -16.72 6.93 13.36
CA THR A 220 -16.19 7.28 14.70
C THR A 220 -16.56 6.28 15.80
N ASP A 221 -17.77 5.73 15.78
CA ASP A 221 -18.20 4.77 16.81
C ASP A 221 -17.50 3.42 16.63
N GLN A 222 -17.31 2.95 15.39
CA GLN A 222 -16.51 1.77 15.11
C GLN A 222 -15.03 1.97 15.48
N ALA A 223 -14.47 3.15 15.20
CA ALA A 223 -13.11 3.49 15.60
C ALA A 223 -12.94 3.44 17.13
N LEU A 224 -13.86 4.03 17.90
CA LEU A 224 -13.83 3.98 19.37
C LEU A 224 -13.94 2.55 19.90
N ALA A 225 -14.86 1.74 19.33
CA ALA A 225 -15.00 0.34 19.71
C ALA A 225 -13.73 -0.47 19.39
N GLN A 226 -13.11 -0.21 18.24
CA GLN A 226 -11.88 -0.87 17.85
C GLN A 226 -10.69 -0.46 18.72
N TRP A 227 -10.57 0.82 19.09
CA TRP A 227 -9.56 1.24 20.05
C TRP A 227 -9.77 0.60 21.42
N GLN A 228 -11.01 0.48 21.89
CA GLN A 228 -11.30 -0.22 23.14
C GLN A 228 -10.88 -1.70 23.06
N TYR A 229 -11.16 -2.37 21.94
CA TYR A 229 -10.65 -3.72 21.69
C TYR A 229 -9.12 -3.80 21.79
N CYS A 230 -8.39 -2.86 21.17
CA CYS A 230 -6.93 -2.82 21.23
C CYS A 230 -6.41 -2.62 22.67
N LEU A 231 -7.07 -1.77 23.46
CA LEU A 231 -6.72 -1.56 24.86
C LEU A 231 -6.88 -2.85 25.67
N ASP A 232 -8.02 -3.51 25.51
CA ASP A 232 -8.31 -4.77 26.20
C ASP A 232 -7.33 -5.87 25.76
N ALA A 233 -6.96 -5.92 24.49
CA ALA A 233 -5.99 -6.86 23.94
C ALA A 233 -4.58 -6.64 24.51
N HIS A 234 -4.07 -5.40 24.56
CA HIS A 234 -2.78 -5.11 25.18
C HIS A 234 -2.76 -5.49 26.68
N ASN A 235 -3.85 -5.21 27.39
CA ASN A 235 -3.98 -5.63 28.80
C ASN A 235 -3.98 -7.15 28.95
N ALA A 236 -4.66 -7.87 28.07
CA ALA A 236 -4.67 -9.33 28.04
C ALA A 236 -3.28 -9.91 27.71
N ASN A 237 -2.54 -9.29 26.78
CA ASN A 237 -1.17 -9.68 26.45
C ASN A 237 -0.25 -9.56 27.66
N MET A 238 -0.30 -8.42 28.37
CA MET A 238 0.48 -8.21 29.60
C MET A 238 0.13 -9.25 30.68
N ALA A 239 -1.16 -9.57 30.86
CA ALA A 239 -1.60 -10.57 31.84
C ALA A 239 -1.15 -12.00 31.46
N ALA A 240 -1.14 -12.32 30.17
CA ALA A 240 -0.69 -13.61 29.65
C ALA A 240 0.85 -13.75 29.57
N GLY A 241 1.58 -12.65 29.77
CA GLY A 241 3.03 -12.60 29.56
C GLY A 241 3.41 -12.72 28.07
N PHE A 242 2.53 -12.30 27.17
CA PHE A 242 2.82 -12.19 25.73
C PHE A 242 3.43 -10.82 25.44
N GLY A 243 4.48 -10.79 24.63
CA GLY A 243 5.18 -9.55 24.28
C GLY A 243 6.04 -8.95 25.41
N GLY A 244 6.72 -7.84 25.10
CA GLY A 244 7.50 -7.12 26.08
C GLY A 244 6.60 -6.22 26.94
N GLN A 245 6.64 -6.37 28.27
CA GLN A 245 5.77 -5.61 29.19
C GLN A 245 5.82 -4.10 28.95
N PHE A 246 7.00 -3.53 28.73
CA PHE A 246 7.15 -2.12 28.43
C PHE A 246 6.48 -1.72 27.10
N GLY A 247 6.62 -2.54 26.06
CA GLY A 247 6.03 -2.30 24.75
C GLY A 247 4.50 -2.31 24.82
N GLU A 248 3.92 -3.35 25.42
CA GLU A 248 2.47 -3.47 25.61
C GLU A 248 1.90 -2.33 26.46
N ALA A 249 2.57 -1.96 27.56
CA ALA A 249 2.14 -0.85 28.41
C ALA A 249 2.19 0.50 27.68
N SER A 250 3.24 0.73 26.89
CA SER A 250 3.38 1.93 26.05
C SER A 250 2.28 2.01 24.99
N SER A 251 2.02 0.89 24.29
CA SER A 251 0.93 0.83 23.31
C SER A 251 -0.45 1.03 23.96
N ALA A 252 -0.72 0.40 25.11
CA ALA A 252 -1.97 0.62 25.86
C ALA A 252 -2.17 2.09 26.27
N GLN A 253 -1.10 2.78 26.69
CA GLN A 253 -1.16 4.21 27.00
C GLN A 253 -1.48 5.06 25.75
N ASN A 254 -0.86 4.74 24.61
CA ASN A 254 -1.15 5.39 23.35
C ASN A 254 -2.61 5.16 22.92
N VAL A 255 -3.11 3.93 23.02
CA VAL A 255 -4.52 3.61 22.73
C VAL A 255 -5.47 4.38 23.66
N ALA A 256 -5.21 4.41 24.97
CA ALA A 256 -6.02 5.17 25.92
C ALA A 256 -6.05 6.67 25.57
N LYS A 257 -4.93 7.23 25.11
CA LYS A 257 -4.86 8.58 24.58
C LYS A 257 -5.73 8.74 23.32
N GLN A 258 -5.63 7.83 22.34
CA GLN A 258 -6.46 7.86 21.14
C GLN A 258 -7.96 7.82 21.46
N ILE A 259 -8.39 6.95 22.39
CA ILE A 259 -9.79 6.87 22.86
C ILE A 259 -10.23 8.21 23.46
N LYS A 260 -9.42 8.79 24.37
CA LYS A 260 -9.72 10.07 25.00
C LYS A 260 -9.84 11.16 23.93
N GLU A 261 -8.89 11.25 23.01
CA GLU A 261 -8.88 12.29 21.99
C GLU A 261 -10.09 12.17 21.06
N LEU A 262 -10.35 10.97 20.54
CA LEU A 262 -11.45 10.71 19.63
C LEU A 262 -12.81 10.97 20.29
N THR A 263 -12.97 10.59 21.56
CA THR A 263 -14.18 10.86 22.34
C THR A 263 -14.45 12.35 22.50
N LEU A 264 -13.41 13.12 22.84
CA LEU A 264 -13.52 14.57 23.01
C LEU A 264 -13.75 15.25 21.65
N ARG A 265 -13.02 14.89 20.59
CA ARG A 265 -13.26 15.40 19.24
C ARG A 265 -14.68 15.09 18.78
N ARG A 266 -15.22 13.89 19.07
CA ARG A 266 -16.61 13.52 18.74
C ARG A 266 -17.61 14.46 19.41
N LYS A 267 -17.41 14.77 20.70
CA LYS A 267 -18.23 15.71 21.47
C LYS A 267 -18.25 17.10 20.81
N TRP A 268 -17.09 17.63 20.43
CA TRP A 268 -16.98 19.00 19.93
C TRP A 268 -17.36 19.15 18.45
N ARG A 269 -17.33 18.07 17.68
CA ARG A 269 -17.55 18.10 16.23
C ARG A 269 -18.83 18.83 15.83
N ALA A 270 -19.95 18.50 16.48
CA ALA A 270 -21.25 19.04 16.11
C ALA A 270 -21.29 20.57 16.13
N THR A 271 -20.52 21.19 17.02
CA THR A 271 -20.42 22.66 17.12
C THR A 271 -19.32 23.26 16.26
N MET A 272 -18.24 22.52 15.98
CA MET A 272 -17.06 23.03 15.25
C MET A 272 -17.23 23.06 13.74
N LEU A 273 -18.17 22.27 13.19
CA LEU A 273 -18.46 22.25 11.76
C LEU A 273 -19.29 23.45 11.29
N GLN A 274 -19.77 24.30 12.21
CA GLN A 274 -20.70 25.40 11.92
C GLN A 274 -20.09 26.78 12.22
N PRO A 275 -20.31 27.79 11.35
CA PRO A 275 -20.84 27.67 9.99
C PRO A 275 -19.86 26.87 9.09
N PRO A 276 -20.29 26.32 7.94
CA PRO A 276 -19.36 25.69 7.01
C PRO A 276 -18.29 26.67 6.52
N VAL A 277 -17.08 26.16 6.24
CA VAL A 277 -15.98 26.95 5.66
C VAL A 277 -16.08 26.92 4.15
N ASP A 278 -16.20 28.08 3.51
CA ASP A 278 -15.95 28.18 2.07
C ASP A 278 -14.45 28.03 1.83
N MET A 279 -14.08 26.97 1.11
CA MET A 279 -12.70 26.61 0.87
C MET A 279 -12.07 27.45 -0.24
N HIS A 280 -12.88 28.24 -0.97
CA HIS A 280 -12.47 29.06 -2.11
C HIS A 280 -11.48 28.33 -3.04
N PHE A 281 -11.77 27.07 -3.33
CA PHE A 281 -10.89 26.26 -4.14
C PHE A 281 -10.89 26.80 -5.56
N ASP A 282 -9.69 26.90 -6.11
CA ASP A 282 -9.48 27.22 -7.50
C ASP A 282 -8.23 26.53 -7.99
N ALA A 283 -8.22 26.13 -9.24
CA ALA A 283 -7.08 25.49 -9.84
C ALA A 283 -6.96 25.88 -11.30
N GLN A 284 -5.72 26.09 -11.74
CA GLN A 284 -5.34 26.43 -13.08
C GLN A 284 -4.25 25.48 -13.54
N LEU A 285 -4.38 25.01 -14.77
CA LEU A 285 -3.38 24.20 -15.44
C LEU A 285 -2.73 25.04 -16.54
N VAL A 286 -1.40 25.03 -16.57
CA VAL A 286 -0.64 25.75 -17.59
C VAL A 286 0.38 24.80 -18.21
N ARG A 287 0.29 24.52 -19.50
CA ARG A 287 1.44 23.93 -20.22
C ARG A 287 2.49 25.02 -20.38
N VAL A 288 3.73 24.74 -19.98
CA VAL A 288 4.86 25.68 -20.15
C VAL A 288 5.83 25.24 -21.25
N ALA A 289 5.89 23.93 -21.52
CA ALA A 289 6.64 23.31 -22.61
C ALA A 289 5.97 21.96 -22.96
N PRO A 290 6.33 21.30 -24.08
CA PRO A 290 5.80 19.96 -24.39
C PRO A 290 6.01 18.99 -23.22
N LYS A 291 4.95 18.32 -22.76
CA LYS A 291 4.95 17.42 -21.60
C LYS A 291 5.33 18.07 -20.25
N VAL A 292 5.36 19.39 -20.15
CA VAL A 292 5.68 20.13 -18.91
C VAL A 292 4.54 21.04 -18.51
N PHE A 293 4.02 20.83 -17.30
CA PHE A 293 2.89 21.56 -16.76
C PHE A 293 3.22 22.27 -15.47
N GLU A 294 2.65 23.46 -15.28
CA GLU A 294 2.54 24.15 -14.01
C GLU A 294 1.07 24.07 -13.56
N MET A 295 0.84 23.40 -12.43
CA MET A 295 -0.44 23.34 -11.74
C MET A 295 -0.38 24.32 -10.57
N ARG A 296 -1.36 25.21 -10.47
CA ARG A 296 -1.40 26.22 -9.41
C ARG A 296 -2.82 26.59 -9.05
N GLY A 297 -3.00 27.11 -7.84
CA GLY A 297 -4.33 27.48 -7.39
C GLY A 297 -4.38 27.98 -5.96
N LYS A 298 -5.59 28.02 -5.43
CA LYS A 298 -5.90 28.47 -4.08
C LYS A 298 -6.72 27.43 -3.33
N LEU A 299 -6.51 27.38 -2.02
CA LEU A 299 -7.32 26.62 -1.07
C LEU A 299 -7.23 27.31 0.29
N ASP A 300 -8.35 27.83 0.78
CA ASP A 300 -8.44 28.44 2.09
C ASP A 300 -8.62 27.36 3.17
N ALA A 301 -7.54 26.64 3.44
CA ALA A 301 -7.49 25.65 4.52
C ALA A 301 -7.53 26.35 5.89
N ILE A 302 -8.69 26.33 6.53
CA ILE A 302 -8.88 26.84 7.89
C ILE A 302 -8.87 25.67 8.88
N GLY A 303 -8.09 25.81 9.95
CA GLY A 303 -8.01 24.83 11.02
C GLY A 303 -7.69 25.48 12.36
N ALA A 304 -7.63 24.67 13.41
CA ALA A 304 -7.37 25.16 14.76
C ALA A 304 -5.88 25.52 14.92
N LYS A 305 -5.58 26.80 15.17
CA LYS A 305 -4.23 27.27 15.52
C LYS A 305 -3.87 26.93 16.96
N SER A 306 -4.88 26.95 17.83
CA SER A 306 -4.83 26.43 19.18
C SER A 306 -6.08 25.57 19.37
N PHE A 307 -5.93 24.41 20.02
CA PHE A 307 -7.07 23.59 20.40
C PHE A 307 -6.85 22.96 21.78
N VAL A 308 -7.70 23.35 22.73
CA VAL A 308 -7.76 22.77 24.07
C VAL A 308 -8.87 21.72 24.09
N LEU A 309 -8.46 20.46 24.00
CA LEU A 309 -9.39 19.35 23.77
C LEU A 309 -10.37 19.12 24.93
N GLU A 310 -9.96 19.40 26.17
CA GLU A 310 -10.80 19.24 27.37
C GLU A 310 -11.96 20.24 27.42
N THR A 311 -11.71 21.49 27.01
CA THR A 311 -12.67 22.60 27.12
C THR A 311 -13.36 22.92 25.80
N GLY A 312 -12.79 22.45 24.69
CA GLY A 312 -13.22 22.82 23.35
C GLY A 312 -12.73 24.20 22.91
N ALA A 313 -11.95 24.92 23.73
CA ALA A 313 -11.46 26.25 23.38
C ALA A 313 -10.50 26.19 22.18
N HIS A 314 -10.72 27.06 21.20
CA HIS A 314 -9.96 27.06 19.95
C HIS A 314 -9.88 28.45 19.33
N GLU A 315 -8.89 28.63 18.47
CA GLU A 315 -8.77 29.77 17.56
C GLU A 315 -8.67 29.25 16.13
N TRP A 316 -9.62 29.61 15.28
CA TRP A 316 -9.58 29.26 13.86
C TRP A 316 -8.66 30.20 13.10
N GLY A 317 -7.90 29.65 12.16
CA GLY A 317 -7.21 30.46 11.17
C GLY A 317 -6.59 29.63 10.06
N PRO A 318 -5.88 30.28 9.13
CA PRO A 318 -5.22 29.59 8.04
C PRO A 318 -4.18 28.60 8.56
N ILE A 319 -4.19 27.39 8.01
CA ILE A 319 -3.25 26.32 8.33
C ILE A 319 -2.54 25.87 7.06
N ASP A 320 -1.22 25.85 7.15
CA ASP A 320 -0.35 25.24 6.15
C ASP A 320 -0.23 23.73 6.40
N GLY A 321 0.05 22.98 5.35
CA GLY A 321 0.35 21.55 5.45
C GLY A 321 -0.61 20.68 4.66
N THR A 322 -1.80 21.20 4.35
CA THR A 322 -2.75 20.55 3.46
C THR A 322 -2.13 20.30 2.07
N ARG A 323 -2.53 19.22 1.41
CA ARG A 323 -2.08 18.87 0.06
C ARG A 323 -3.22 18.82 -0.94
N ILE A 324 -2.92 19.26 -2.15
CA ILE A 324 -3.73 19.03 -3.35
C ILE A 324 -3.09 17.89 -4.12
N GLU A 325 -3.82 16.80 -4.28
CA GLU A 325 -3.41 15.69 -5.13
C GLU A 325 -3.60 16.08 -6.61
N ILE A 326 -2.68 15.63 -7.46
CA ILE A 326 -2.62 15.94 -8.89
C ILE A 326 -2.43 14.64 -9.64
N ARG A 327 -3.33 14.33 -10.58
CA ARG A 327 -3.20 13.16 -11.45
C ARG A 327 -3.37 13.55 -12.90
N LEU A 328 -2.41 13.17 -13.74
CA LEU A 328 -2.53 13.17 -15.19
C LEU A 328 -2.62 11.72 -15.66
N GLN A 329 -3.60 11.40 -16.50
CA GLN A 329 -3.70 10.07 -17.07
C GLN A 329 -4.35 10.09 -18.45
N ASP A 330 -4.21 8.99 -19.19
CA ASP A 330 -5.01 8.72 -20.37
C ASP A 330 -6.52 8.85 -20.06
N ASP A 331 -7.26 9.49 -20.96
CA ASP A 331 -8.70 9.70 -20.81
C ASP A 331 -9.43 8.35 -20.73
N GLY A 332 -10.29 8.19 -19.72
CA GLY A 332 -11.01 6.95 -19.47
C GLY A 332 -10.20 5.82 -18.82
N TYR A 333 -8.92 6.02 -18.49
CA TYR A 333 -8.12 4.99 -17.80
C TYR A 333 -8.79 4.55 -16.49
N GLN A 334 -8.86 3.23 -16.31
CA GLN A 334 -9.28 2.56 -15.09
C GLN A 334 -8.19 1.58 -14.69
N THR A 335 -7.88 1.54 -13.39
CA THR A 335 -6.86 0.65 -12.85
C THR A 335 -7.29 -0.81 -13.07
N PRO A 336 -6.50 -1.62 -13.80
CA PRO A 336 -6.88 -3.00 -14.06
C PRO A 336 -6.79 -3.83 -12.77
N VAL A 337 -7.69 -4.80 -12.63
CA VAL A 337 -7.61 -5.82 -11.58
C VAL A 337 -6.87 -7.03 -12.13
N ILE A 338 -5.65 -7.25 -11.66
CA ILE A 338 -4.87 -8.44 -11.98
C ILE A 338 -5.19 -9.52 -10.95
N ASN A 339 -5.90 -10.57 -11.37
CA ASN A 339 -6.31 -11.66 -10.47
C ASN A 339 -5.17 -12.64 -10.19
N ASN A 340 -4.30 -12.89 -11.18
CA ASN A 340 -3.19 -13.83 -11.08
C ASN A 340 -1.89 -13.13 -11.46
N PHE A 341 -0.93 -13.11 -10.54
CA PHE A 341 0.41 -12.64 -10.83
C PHE A 341 1.11 -13.68 -11.71
N SER A 342 1.29 -13.43 -13.00
CA SER A 342 1.87 -14.39 -13.95
C SER A 342 2.93 -13.70 -14.81
N LEU A 343 3.83 -14.46 -15.43
CA LEU A 343 4.83 -13.88 -16.35
C LEU A 343 4.17 -13.04 -17.46
N ASN A 344 2.98 -13.43 -17.91
CA ASN A 344 2.22 -12.71 -18.92
C ASN A 344 1.58 -11.40 -18.41
N SER A 345 1.35 -11.27 -17.10
CA SER A 345 0.80 -10.03 -16.53
C SER A 345 1.88 -8.98 -16.25
N LEU A 346 3.17 -9.34 -16.31
CA LEU A 346 4.28 -8.46 -15.90
C LEU A 346 4.62 -7.36 -16.92
N GLN A 347 4.14 -7.48 -18.16
CA GLN A 347 4.43 -6.50 -19.19
C GLN A 347 3.58 -5.26 -18.97
N LEU A 348 4.24 -4.15 -18.68
CA LEU A 348 3.59 -2.85 -18.66
C LEU A 348 3.20 -2.43 -20.08
N ASP A 349 2.09 -1.70 -20.20
CA ASP A 349 1.74 -1.05 -21.47
C ASP A 349 2.67 0.16 -21.67
N PRO A 350 3.57 0.14 -22.67
CA PRO A 350 4.47 1.24 -22.94
C PRO A 350 3.73 2.47 -23.49
N ASN A 351 2.47 2.34 -23.90
CA ASN A 351 1.65 3.42 -24.42
C ASN A 351 0.80 4.10 -23.34
N LEU A 352 0.71 3.53 -22.15
CA LEU A 352 -0.07 4.09 -21.06
C LEU A 352 0.66 5.26 -20.41
N THR A 353 0.00 6.41 -20.31
CA THR A 353 0.48 7.53 -19.49
C THR A 353 -0.37 7.67 -18.23
N ILE A 354 0.27 7.57 -17.07
CA ILE A 354 -0.34 7.78 -15.76
C ILE A 354 0.70 8.36 -14.80
N MET A 355 0.42 9.55 -14.27
CA MET A 355 1.28 10.30 -13.36
C MET A 355 0.44 10.80 -12.18
N GLN A 356 0.97 10.66 -10.97
CA GLN A 356 0.38 11.31 -9.79
C GLN A 356 1.47 11.96 -8.95
N ASP A 357 1.17 13.15 -8.44
CA ASP A 357 2.00 13.94 -7.55
C ASP A 357 1.08 14.77 -6.63
N SER A 358 1.65 15.53 -5.71
CA SER A 358 0.89 16.44 -4.84
C SER A 358 1.54 17.83 -4.75
N ALA A 359 0.73 18.82 -4.40
CA ALA A 359 1.16 20.18 -4.12
C ALA A 359 0.79 20.56 -2.70
N SER A 360 1.76 20.98 -1.90
CA SER A 360 1.48 21.53 -0.57
C SER A 360 0.86 22.91 -0.66
N VAL A 361 -0.19 23.14 0.13
CA VAL A 361 -0.81 24.44 0.33
C VAL A 361 0.00 25.21 1.37
N ARG A 362 0.39 26.43 1.00
CA ARG A 362 1.11 27.40 1.83
C ARG A 362 0.51 28.77 1.63
N ASN A 363 0.14 29.44 2.71
CA ASN A 363 -0.50 30.76 2.68
C ASN A 363 -1.73 30.79 1.73
N GLY A 364 -2.57 29.76 1.79
CA GLY A 364 -3.79 29.66 0.98
C GLY A 364 -3.58 29.39 -0.52
N ALA A 365 -2.34 29.12 -0.95
CA ALA A 365 -2.00 28.87 -2.34
C ALA A 365 -1.19 27.59 -2.51
N PHE A 366 -1.28 26.98 -3.69
CA PHE A 366 -0.44 25.85 -4.07
C PHE A 366 0.12 26.04 -5.47
N LYS A 367 1.30 25.47 -5.70
CA LYS A 367 1.97 25.49 -6.99
C LYS A 367 2.86 24.25 -7.12
N ARG A 368 2.79 23.57 -8.26
CA ARG A 368 3.66 22.45 -8.61
C ARG A 368 3.99 22.50 -10.10
N LYS A 369 5.27 22.35 -10.43
CA LYS A 369 5.72 22.14 -11.81
C LYS A 369 6.06 20.67 -11.97
N ILE A 370 5.51 20.06 -13.01
CA ILE A 370 5.68 18.64 -13.33
C ILE A 370 6.28 18.56 -14.73
N ASP A 371 7.46 17.96 -14.82
CA ASP A 371 8.20 17.77 -16.07
C ASP A 371 8.28 16.28 -16.37
N MET A 372 7.39 15.81 -17.25
CA MET A 372 7.35 14.43 -17.72
C MET A 372 8.17 14.23 -18.99
N SER A 373 8.85 15.27 -19.49
CA SER A 373 9.67 15.17 -20.70
C SER A 373 10.98 14.42 -20.47
N LYS A 374 11.42 14.34 -19.21
CA LYS A 374 12.65 13.65 -18.78
C LYS A 374 12.54 12.13 -18.84
N ASP A 375 11.33 11.58 -18.74
CA ASP A 375 11.08 10.15 -18.59
C ASP A 375 10.14 9.63 -19.70
N PRO A 376 10.57 9.66 -20.98
CA PRO A 376 9.69 9.38 -22.13
C PRO A 376 9.21 7.92 -22.21
N GLU A 377 9.91 6.98 -21.58
CA GLU A 377 9.54 5.56 -21.49
C GLU A 377 8.41 5.34 -20.46
N MET A 378 8.32 6.22 -19.46
CA MET A 378 7.23 6.21 -18.48
C MET A 378 6.02 7.00 -18.95
N TYR A 379 6.26 8.11 -19.66
CA TYR A 379 5.22 9.04 -20.12
C TYR A 379 5.24 9.18 -21.65
N SER A 380 4.61 8.21 -22.30
CA SER A 380 4.56 8.06 -23.76
C SER A 380 3.82 9.21 -24.45
N PHE A 381 2.70 9.64 -23.87
CA PHE A 381 1.70 10.51 -24.48
C PHE A 381 1.25 10.06 -25.89
N THR A 382 0.91 8.77 -26.02
CA THR A 382 0.38 8.18 -27.26
C THR A 382 -1.15 8.24 -27.39
N ALA A 383 -1.89 8.29 -26.28
CA ALA A 383 -3.35 8.40 -26.28
C ALA A 383 -3.85 9.71 -26.96
N PRO A 384 -5.06 9.70 -27.55
CA PRO A 384 -5.63 10.88 -28.22
C PRO A 384 -6.06 11.98 -27.24
N LYS A 385 -6.40 11.62 -26.00
CA LYS A 385 -6.88 12.51 -24.95
C LYS A 385 -6.36 12.10 -23.58
N TYR A 386 -6.27 13.09 -22.70
CA TYR A 386 -5.82 12.96 -21.32
C TYR A 386 -6.75 13.72 -20.39
N THR A 387 -6.77 13.30 -19.13
CA THR A 387 -7.39 14.07 -18.05
C THR A 387 -6.32 14.50 -17.05
N VAL A 388 -6.43 15.74 -16.58
CA VAL A 388 -5.67 16.23 -15.42
C VAL A 388 -6.66 16.57 -14.33
N THR A 389 -6.59 15.88 -13.21
CA THR A 389 -7.47 16.12 -12.06
C THR A 389 -6.66 16.62 -10.88
N MET A 390 -7.12 17.72 -10.28
CA MET A 390 -6.60 18.25 -9.02
C MET A 390 -7.68 18.16 -7.96
N TRP A 391 -7.36 17.58 -6.81
CA TRP A 391 -8.36 17.41 -5.75
C TRP A 391 -7.79 17.56 -4.34
N PHE A 392 -8.67 17.96 -3.43
CA PHE A 392 -8.45 17.98 -1.99
C PHE A 392 -9.32 16.91 -1.34
N ASN A 393 -8.69 16.01 -0.56
CA ASN A 393 -9.39 14.93 0.15
C ASN A 393 -9.30 15.11 1.67
N PRO A 394 -10.41 15.47 2.37
CA PRO A 394 -10.41 15.69 3.81
C PRO A 394 -10.21 14.41 4.64
N SER A 395 -10.47 13.22 4.08
CA SER A 395 -10.35 11.95 4.81
C SER A 395 -8.93 11.45 4.95
N SER A 396 -8.02 11.91 4.10
CA SER A 396 -6.63 11.48 4.11
C SER A 396 -5.82 12.23 5.17
N HIS A 397 -5.36 11.50 6.20
CA HIS A 397 -4.46 12.05 7.22
C HIS A 397 -3.07 12.42 6.65
N ALA A 398 -2.71 11.91 5.46
CA ALA A 398 -1.48 12.29 4.78
C ALA A 398 -1.60 13.68 4.11
N ASP A 399 -2.82 14.06 3.74
CA ASP A 399 -3.09 15.26 2.94
C ASP A 399 -3.79 16.35 3.73
N THR A 400 -4.46 16.00 4.83
CA THR A 400 -5.21 16.93 5.67
C THR A 400 -4.75 16.82 7.12
N PRO A 401 -4.04 17.84 7.64
CA PRO A 401 -3.64 17.88 9.04
C PRO A 401 -4.84 17.74 10.00
N PRO A 402 -4.69 17.06 11.16
CA PRO A 402 -5.79 16.85 12.10
C PRO A 402 -6.49 18.14 12.56
N ASN A 403 -5.76 19.24 12.69
CA ASN A 403 -6.35 20.53 13.08
C ASN A 403 -7.19 21.19 11.97
N VAL A 404 -6.95 20.85 10.70
CA VAL A 404 -7.85 21.19 9.59
C VAL A 404 -9.07 20.26 9.63
N GLN A 405 -8.86 18.96 9.82
CA GLN A 405 -9.96 17.99 9.98
C GLN A 405 -10.86 18.30 11.18
N ASP A 406 -10.34 18.88 12.26
CA ASP A 406 -11.14 19.34 13.40
C ASP A 406 -12.16 20.41 12.98
N ARG A 407 -11.86 21.21 11.95
CA ARG A 407 -12.74 22.26 11.41
C ARG A 407 -13.72 21.77 10.35
N ILE A 408 -13.24 20.92 9.44
CA ILE A 408 -14.01 20.52 8.25
C ILE A 408 -14.58 19.10 8.35
N GLY A 409 -14.19 18.33 9.37
CA GLY A 409 -14.59 16.94 9.58
C GLY A 409 -13.80 15.95 8.71
N TRP A 410 -13.91 14.66 9.04
CA TRP A 410 -13.22 13.58 8.32
C TRP A 410 -13.75 13.34 6.92
N ARG A 411 -15.00 13.73 6.65
CA ARG A 411 -15.61 13.58 5.33
C ARG A 411 -15.88 14.93 4.67
N GLY A 412 -15.33 16.02 5.19
CA GLY A 412 -15.57 17.37 4.69
C GLY A 412 -16.96 17.90 5.02
N GLU A 413 -17.62 17.39 6.07
CA GLU A 413 -18.97 17.80 6.45
C GLU A 413 -19.09 19.30 6.79
N GLY A 414 -18.00 19.90 7.27
CA GLY A 414 -17.88 21.31 7.65
C GLY A 414 -17.29 22.21 6.56
N MET A 415 -17.10 21.71 5.33
CA MET A 415 -16.64 22.52 4.20
C MET A 415 -17.74 22.73 3.16
N THR A 416 -17.61 23.82 2.42
CA THR A 416 -18.41 24.15 1.24
C THR A 416 -17.50 24.72 0.15
N ASP A 417 -17.95 24.65 -1.08
CA ASP A 417 -17.37 25.36 -2.21
C ASP A 417 -18.47 25.51 -3.27
N SER A 418 -18.57 26.68 -3.89
CA SER A 418 -19.66 26.97 -4.85
C SER A 418 -19.44 26.37 -6.23
N ARG A 419 -18.21 25.95 -6.57
CA ARG A 419 -17.83 25.56 -7.94
C ARG A 419 -17.34 24.13 -8.04
N TYR A 420 -16.60 23.65 -7.04
CA TYR A 420 -15.80 22.43 -7.14
C TYR A 420 -16.08 21.40 -6.05
N LEU A 421 -17.11 21.60 -5.23
CA LEU A 421 -17.55 20.61 -4.26
C LEU A 421 -18.15 19.39 -4.96
N ASP A 422 -17.50 18.24 -4.79
CA ASP A 422 -17.95 16.94 -5.25
C ASP A 422 -18.48 16.15 -4.04
N THR A 423 -19.70 15.61 -4.21
CA THR A 423 -20.41 14.83 -3.19
C THR A 423 -20.68 13.39 -3.62
N SER A 424 -20.09 12.96 -4.74
CA SER A 424 -20.20 11.58 -5.25
C SER A 424 -19.49 10.58 -4.34
N GLY A 425 -18.51 11.05 -3.55
CA GLY A 425 -17.63 10.23 -2.74
C GLY A 425 -16.59 9.44 -3.55
N ILE A 426 -16.53 9.63 -4.86
CA ILE A 426 -15.54 8.96 -5.72
C ILE A 426 -14.23 9.74 -5.64
N VAL A 427 -13.25 9.18 -4.92
CA VAL A 427 -11.90 9.72 -4.87
C VAL A 427 -11.24 9.49 -6.23
N PRO A 428 -10.66 10.53 -6.86
CA PRO A 428 -9.90 10.33 -8.09
C PRO A 428 -8.72 9.38 -7.85
N GLY A 429 -8.44 8.51 -8.81
CA GLY A 429 -7.26 7.65 -8.79
C GLY A 429 -7.58 6.17 -8.86
N ASP A 430 -6.85 5.35 -8.10
CA ASP A 430 -6.92 3.88 -8.16
C ASP A 430 -7.90 3.26 -7.14
N THR A 431 -8.85 4.04 -6.62
CA THR A 431 -9.80 3.58 -5.59
C THR A 431 -10.93 2.73 -6.17
N SER A 432 -11.39 1.74 -5.41
CA SER A 432 -12.34 0.72 -5.84
C SER A 432 -13.82 1.13 -5.85
N GLY A 433 -14.18 2.31 -5.34
CA GLY A 433 -15.56 2.79 -5.35
C GLY A 433 -15.81 4.03 -4.48
N PRO A 434 -17.05 4.55 -4.46
CA PRO A 434 -17.39 5.74 -3.70
C PRO A 434 -17.33 5.49 -2.19
N GLN A 435 -16.82 6.48 -1.44
CA GLN A 435 -16.91 6.55 0.02
C GLN A 435 -18.19 7.30 0.43
N PRO A 436 -19.20 6.65 1.03
CA PRO A 436 -20.47 7.29 1.36
C PRO A 436 -20.30 8.50 2.26
N GLY A 437 -20.89 9.63 1.85
CA GLY A 437 -20.85 10.89 2.60
C GLY A 437 -19.53 11.66 2.53
N LEU A 438 -18.52 11.18 1.79
CA LEU A 438 -17.31 11.93 1.51
C LEU A 438 -17.62 13.11 0.59
N ARG A 439 -17.18 14.29 1.01
CA ARG A 439 -17.13 15.50 0.22
C ARG A 439 -15.68 15.79 -0.11
N LEU A 440 -15.39 16.12 -1.36
CA LEU A 440 -14.06 16.46 -1.84
C LEU A 440 -14.13 17.70 -2.72
N LEU A 441 -13.02 18.40 -2.90
CA LEU A 441 -12.93 19.50 -3.87
C LEU A 441 -12.20 18.97 -5.08
N LYS A 442 -12.75 19.13 -6.28
CA LYS A 442 -12.16 18.55 -7.49
C LYS A 442 -12.36 19.44 -8.70
N LYS A 443 -11.29 19.62 -9.47
CA LYS A 443 -11.32 20.20 -10.81
C LYS A 443 -10.60 19.28 -11.79
N THR A 444 -11.25 18.97 -12.91
CA THR A 444 -10.71 18.12 -13.98
C THR A 444 -10.62 18.91 -15.27
N PHE A 445 -9.50 18.78 -15.97
CA PHE A 445 -9.22 19.33 -17.29
C PHE A 445 -9.13 18.20 -18.29
N THR A 446 -9.70 18.37 -19.47
CA THR A 446 -9.54 17.44 -20.59
C THR A 446 -8.58 18.05 -21.61
N LEU A 447 -7.54 17.29 -21.97
CA LEU A 447 -6.51 17.71 -22.91
C LEU A 447 -6.56 16.82 -24.15
N THR A 448 -6.39 17.40 -25.32
CA THR A 448 -6.01 16.65 -26.53
C THR A 448 -4.52 16.32 -26.49
N ARG A 449 -4.08 15.37 -27.32
CA ARG A 449 -2.64 15.11 -27.50
C ARG A 449 -1.85 16.36 -27.92
N ASP A 450 -2.42 17.21 -28.77
CA ASP A 450 -1.79 18.47 -29.22
C ASP A 450 -1.69 19.49 -28.08
N ASP A 451 -2.65 19.49 -27.16
CA ASP A 451 -2.58 20.31 -25.94
C ASP A 451 -1.38 19.94 -25.08
N VAL A 452 -1.01 18.65 -25.04
CA VAL A 452 0.15 18.19 -24.28
C VAL A 452 1.47 18.44 -25.00
N LEU A 453 1.52 18.13 -26.30
CA LEU A 453 2.75 18.13 -27.09
C LEU A 453 3.08 19.46 -27.77
N GLY A 454 2.11 20.38 -27.83
CA GLY A 454 2.31 21.64 -28.52
C GLY A 454 3.40 22.51 -27.87
N GLN A 455 3.90 23.44 -28.68
CA GLN A 455 5.00 24.32 -28.30
C GLN A 455 4.50 25.55 -27.53
N GLY A 456 5.31 26.04 -26.60
CA GLY A 456 5.03 27.27 -25.85
C GLY A 456 3.92 27.16 -24.80
N GLN A 457 3.67 28.28 -24.14
CA GLN A 457 2.79 28.36 -22.99
C GLN A 457 1.32 28.35 -23.41
N LYS A 458 0.50 27.53 -22.74
CA LYS A 458 -0.97 27.52 -22.89
C LYS A 458 -1.62 27.40 -21.51
N VAL A 459 -2.59 28.28 -21.23
CA VAL A 459 -3.42 28.21 -20.03
C VAL A 459 -4.69 27.45 -20.37
N PHE A 460 -5.08 26.51 -19.50
CA PHE A 460 -6.32 25.76 -19.58
C PHE A 460 -7.25 26.27 -18.48
N GLU A 461 -8.51 26.53 -18.84
CA GLU A 461 -9.53 27.05 -17.93
C GLU A 461 -10.44 25.96 -17.39
#